data_AF-A0A5N9AFQ8-F1
#
_entry.id   AF-A0A5N9AFQ8-F1
#
_cell.length_a   1.000
_cell.length_b   1.000
_cell.length_c   1.000
_cell.angle_alpha   90.00
_cell.angle_beta   90.00
_cell.angle_gamma   90.00
#
_symmetry.space_group_name_H-M   'P 1'
#
loop_
_entity.id
_entity.type
_entity.pdbx_description
1 polymer ?
#
loop_
_entity_poly.entity_id
_entity_poly.type
_entity_poly.pdbx_seq_one_letter_code
_entity_poly.pdbx_strand_id
1 'polypeptide(L)'
;MDGQTSEDVREHLSNVFGNDLLFADGFDSAIIGVADGHDSGRVVYDYEKMIEACMKEAGMTYEDSVEWIEFNTISAYVGRNTPIYVNRYEIS
;
A
#
# COMPACT_ATOMS: atom_id res chain seq x y z
N MET A 1 -22.76 3.58 9.55
CA MET A 1 -21.46 3.97 8.99
C MET A 1 -20.82 2.66 8.62
N ASP A 2 -21.07 2.25 7.39
CA ASP A 2 -20.71 0.93 6.91
C ASP A 2 -19.20 0.93 6.73
N GLY A 3 -18.51 0.30 7.68
CA GLY A 3 -17.09 0.07 7.60
C GLY A 3 -16.85 -0.86 6.42
N GLN A 4 -16.33 -0.30 5.33
CA GLN A 4 -15.86 -1.07 4.19
C GLN A 4 -14.72 -1.97 4.70
N THR A 5 -14.93 -3.28 4.68
CA THR A 5 -13.95 -4.28 5.09
C THR A 5 -12.83 -4.39 4.05
N SER A 6 -11.64 -4.86 4.45
CA SER A 6 -10.45 -4.94 3.57
C SER A 6 -10.63 -5.83 2.33
N GLU A 7 -11.54 -6.81 2.37
CA GLU A 7 -11.94 -7.58 1.18
C GLU A 7 -12.64 -6.70 0.13
N ASP A 8 -13.31 -5.64 0.56
CA ASP A 8 -14.08 -4.76 -0.32
C ASP A 8 -13.18 -3.83 -1.13
N VAL A 9 -12.04 -3.38 -0.58
CA VAL A 9 -11.17 -2.41 -1.29
C VAL A 9 -10.40 -3.06 -2.42
N ARG A 10 -9.82 -4.25 -2.20
CA ARG A 10 -9.06 -4.95 -3.24
C ARG A 10 -9.98 -5.37 -4.39
N GLU A 11 -11.15 -5.92 -4.06
CA GLU A 11 -12.15 -6.31 -5.06
C GLU A 11 -12.65 -5.08 -5.84
N HIS A 12 -13.00 -4.00 -5.14
CA HIS A 12 -13.44 -2.77 -5.79
C HIS A 12 -12.39 -2.22 -6.76
N LEU A 13 -11.14 -2.12 -6.32
CA LEU A 13 -10.05 -1.63 -7.17
C LEU A 13 -9.81 -2.56 -8.36
N SER A 14 -9.88 -3.87 -8.17
CA SER A 14 -9.71 -4.84 -9.26
C SER A 14 -10.84 -4.73 -10.29
N ASN A 15 -12.07 -4.51 -9.84
CA ASN A 15 -13.24 -4.29 -10.70
C ASN A 15 -13.15 -2.99 -11.52
N VAL A 16 -12.49 -1.96 -10.98
CA VAL A 16 -12.37 -0.64 -11.64
C VAL A 16 -11.13 -0.56 -12.54
N PHE A 17 -10.00 -1.11 -12.10
CA PHE A 17 -8.69 -0.92 -12.73
C PHE A 17 -8.10 -2.17 -13.39
N GLY A 18 -8.69 -3.35 -13.18
CA GLY A 18 -8.24 -4.62 -13.76
C GLY A 18 -7.80 -5.64 -12.70
N ASN A 19 -7.77 -6.92 -13.07
CA ASN A 19 -7.46 -8.03 -12.15
C ASN A 19 -5.96 -8.32 -12.01
N ASP A 20 -5.10 -7.55 -12.66
CA ASP A 20 -3.64 -7.69 -12.64
C ASP A 20 -2.96 -6.78 -11.60
N LEU A 21 -3.73 -6.11 -10.74
CA LEU A 21 -3.20 -5.34 -9.62
C LEU A 21 -2.43 -6.24 -8.64
N LEU A 22 -1.30 -5.74 -8.14
CA LEU A 22 -0.54 -6.36 -7.06
C LEU A 22 -0.71 -5.51 -5.80
N PHE A 23 -0.92 -6.18 -4.67
CA PHE A 23 -1.17 -5.55 -3.38
C PHE A 23 -0.05 -5.94 -2.39
N ALA A 24 0.33 -5.00 -1.53
CA ALA A 24 1.19 -5.29 -0.38
C ALA A 24 0.32 -5.85 0.76
N ASP A 25 0.58 -7.10 1.15
CA ASP A 25 -0.22 -7.78 2.17
C ASP A 25 -0.07 -7.14 3.55
N GLY A 26 -1.20 -6.98 4.24
CA GLY A 26 -1.27 -6.32 5.54
C GLY A 26 -1.39 -4.80 5.51
N PHE A 27 -1.38 -4.17 4.32
CA PHE A 27 -1.34 -2.71 4.18
C PHE A 27 -2.57 -2.08 3.53
N ASP A 28 -3.71 -2.78 3.47
CA ASP A 28 -4.90 -2.32 2.75
C ASP A 28 -5.42 -0.96 3.24
N SER A 29 -5.27 -0.67 4.54
CA SER A 29 -5.60 0.63 5.14
C SER A 29 -4.71 1.80 4.69
N ALA A 30 -3.54 1.49 4.13
CA ALA A 30 -2.57 2.45 3.62
C ALA A 30 -2.74 2.70 2.11
N ILE A 31 -3.67 2.02 1.42
CA ILE A 31 -3.97 2.27 0.01
C ILE A 31 -4.57 3.68 -0.13
N ILE A 32 -3.99 4.47 -1.03
CA ILE A 32 -4.48 5.83 -1.36
C ILE A 32 -4.96 5.96 -2.81
N GLY A 33 -4.72 4.96 -3.65
CA GLY A 33 -5.25 4.93 -5.02
C GLY A 33 -4.56 3.91 -5.92
N VAL A 34 -4.79 4.05 -7.22
CA VAL A 34 -4.11 3.31 -8.29
C VAL A 34 -3.54 4.34 -9.27
N ALA A 35 -2.28 4.17 -9.67
CA ALA A 35 -1.62 5.08 -10.59
C ALA A 35 -2.23 5.01 -12.00
N ASP A 36 -2.09 6.10 -12.76
CA ASP A 36 -2.53 6.23 -14.15
C ASP A 36 -1.36 6.66 -15.06
N GLY A 37 -1.53 6.57 -16.38
CA GLY A 37 -0.51 6.88 -17.38
C GLY A 37 0.50 5.75 -17.63
N HIS A 38 1.80 6.06 -17.60
CA HIS A 38 2.84 5.05 -17.85
C HIS A 38 2.95 3.99 -16.76
N ASP A 39 2.47 4.32 -15.57
CA ASP A 39 2.43 3.47 -14.38
C ASP A 39 1.03 2.89 -14.11
N SER A 40 0.11 2.96 -15.09
CA SER A 40 -1.25 2.40 -14.93
C SER A 40 -1.23 0.96 -14.43
N GLY A 41 -2.11 0.66 -13.48
CA GLY A 41 -2.25 -0.69 -12.89
C GLY A 41 -1.36 -0.95 -11.67
N ARG A 42 -0.71 0.09 -11.12
CA ARG A 42 0.10 0.00 -9.89
C ARG A 42 -0.66 0.59 -8.72
N VAL A 43 -0.90 -0.20 -7.68
CA VAL A 43 -1.54 0.27 -6.43
C VAL A 43 -0.58 1.23 -5.71
N VAL A 44 -1.11 2.33 -5.19
CA VAL A 44 -0.35 3.38 -4.52
C VAL A 44 -0.65 3.37 -3.04
N TYR A 45 0.41 3.31 -2.23
CA TYR A 45 0.36 3.28 -0.77
C TYR A 45 0.97 4.54 -0.17
N ASP A 46 0.40 4.98 0.95
CA ASP A 46 0.95 5.99 1.85
C ASP A 46 1.93 5.33 2.82
N TYR A 47 3.22 5.66 2.69
CA TYR A 47 4.29 4.98 3.41
C TYR A 47 4.18 5.15 4.94
N GLU A 48 3.79 6.34 5.41
CA GLU A 48 3.58 6.60 6.84
C GLU A 48 2.45 5.74 7.41
N LYS A 49 1.37 5.56 6.66
CA LYS A 49 0.28 4.65 7.08
C LYS A 49 0.70 3.19 7.08
N MET A 50 1.65 2.79 6.24
CA MET A 50 2.22 1.45 6.32
C MET A 50 3.00 1.26 7.61
N ILE A 51 3.81 2.24 8.01
CA ILE A 51 4.51 2.22 9.30
C ILE A 51 3.50 2.13 10.45
N GLU A 52 2.46 2.96 10.45
CA GLU A 52 1.39 2.93 11.45
C GLU A 52 0.73 1.55 11.54
N ALA A 53 0.51 0.88 10.41
CA ALA A 53 -0.04 -0.47 10.37
C ALA A 53 0.91 -1.50 11.00
N CYS A 54 2.21 -1.46 10.70
CA CYS A 54 3.22 -2.31 11.35
C CYS A 54 3.25 -2.11 12.87
N MET A 55 3.25 -0.85 13.31
CA MET A 55 3.26 -0.52 14.73
C MET A 55 1.98 -1.01 15.44
N LYS A 56 0.81 -0.81 14.82
CA LYS A 56 -0.49 -1.13 15.42
C LYS A 56 -0.79 -2.63 15.42
N GLU A 57 -0.50 -3.32 14.32
CA GLU A 57 -0.91 -4.71 14.11
C GLU A 57 0.18 -5.71 14.53
N ALA A 58 1.46 -5.36 14.34
CA ALA A 58 2.59 -6.22 14.69
C ALA A 58 3.33 -5.78 15.97
N GLY A 59 2.95 -4.65 16.58
CA GLY A 59 3.56 -4.13 17.81
C GLY A 59 5.01 -3.70 17.64
N MET A 60 5.43 -3.41 16.41
CA MET A 60 6.79 -3.00 16.07
C MET A 60 7.07 -1.56 16.54
N THR A 61 8.34 -1.25 16.78
CA THR A 61 8.77 0.15 16.92
C THR A 61 8.71 0.85 15.57
N TYR A 62 8.83 2.18 15.57
CA TYR A 62 8.88 2.94 14.32
C TYR A 62 10.09 2.48 13.47
N GLU A 63 11.26 2.37 14.09
CA GLU A 63 12.50 1.97 13.45
C GLU A 63 12.42 0.54 12.89
N ASP A 64 11.93 -0.42 13.69
CA ASP A 64 11.74 -1.80 13.23
C ASP A 64 10.72 -1.87 12.08
N SER A 65 9.69 -1.03 12.11
CA SER A 65 8.68 -0.96 11.04
C SER A 65 9.30 -0.46 9.74
N VAL A 66 10.13 0.59 9.79
CA VAL A 66 10.85 1.11 8.62
C VAL A 66 11.74 0.02 8.02
N GLU A 67 12.58 -0.63 8.83
CA GLU A 67 13.48 -1.69 8.36
C GLU A 67 12.70 -2.87 7.76
N TRP A 68 11.60 -3.27 8.39
CA TRP A 68 10.74 -4.32 7.89
C TRP A 68 10.19 -3.98 6.51
N ILE A 69 9.61 -2.79 6.36
CA ILE A 69 8.96 -2.34 5.12
C ILE A 69 10.00 -2.20 4.01
N GLU A 70 11.17 -1.65 4.31
CA GLU A 70 12.26 -1.54 3.32
C GLU A 70 12.68 -2.89 2.75
N PHE A 71 12.83 -3.90 3.62
CA PHE A 71 13.27 -5.23 3.21
C PHE A 71 12.17 -6.00 2.45
N ASN A 72 10.93 -5.96 2.95
CA ASN A 72 9.87 -6.84 2.47
C ASN A 72 8.98 -6.22 1.38
N THR A 73 8.91 -4.90 1.26
CA THR A 73 8.01 -4.23 0.30
C THR A 73 8.76 -3.36 -0.69
N ILE A 74 9.59 -2.42 -0.24
CA ILE A 74 10.26 -1.45 -1.13
C ILE A 74 11.33 -2.14 -1.98
N SER A 75 12.13 -3.00 -1.36
CA SER A 75 13.19 -3.74 -2.06
C SER A 75 12.66 -4.95 -2.84
N ALA A 76 11.38 -5.29 -2.70
CA ALA A 76 10.76 -6.42 -3.36
C ALA A 76 10.20 -6.00 -4.73
N TYR A 77 10.78 -6.56 -5.80
CA TYR A 77 10.18 -6.48 -7.13
C TYR A 77 9.33 -7.73 -7.38
N VAL A 78 8.01 -7.56 -7.41
CA VAL A 78 7.04 -8.64 -7.55
C VAL A 78 6.38 -8.69 -8.93
N GLY A 79 6.88 -7.89 -9.88
CA GLY A 79 6.42 -7.84 -11.27
C GLY A 79 6.17 -6.44 -11.78
N ARG A 80 5.68 -6.32 -13.02
CA ARG A 80 5.45 -5.03 -13.68
C ARG A 80 4.54 -4.10 -12.87
N ASN A 81 3.55 -4.67 -12.19
CA ASN A 81 2.57 -3.93 -11.41
C ASN A 81 2.98 -3.79 -9.92
N THR A 82 4.28 -3.94 -9.60
CA THR A 82 4.80 -3.73 -8.24
C THR A 82 4.29 -2.38 -7.70
N PRO A 83 3.73 -2.32 -6.49
CA PRO A 83 3.15 -1.09 -5.95
C PRO A 83 4.08 0.13 -5.95
N ILE A 84 3.48 1.31 -5.80
CA ILE A 84 4.18 2.58 -5.58
C ILE A 84 3.98 2.97 -4.12
N TYR A 85 5.06 3.39 -3.46
CA TYR A 85 5.05 3.81 -2.06
C TYR A 85 5.40 5.30 -1.99
N VAL A 86 4.53 6.10 -1.38
CA VAL A 86 4.66 7.57 -1.37
C VAL A 86 4.86 8.06 0.06
N ASN A 87 5.91 8.84 0.26
CA ASN A 87 6.08 9.68 1.44
C ASN A 87 5.32 10.99 1.22
N ARG A 88 4.33 11.28 2.07
CA ARG A 88 3.62 12.56 2.02
C ARG A 88 4.52 13.68 2.53
N TYR A 89 4.46 14.82 1.86
CA TYR A 89 5.12 16.04 2.32
C TYR A 89 4.08 17.16 2.36
N GLU A 90 3.91 17.80 3.51
CA GLU A 90 3.07 18.98 3.63
C GLU A 90 3.87 20.21 3.22
N ILE A 91 3.42 20.89 2.16
CA ILE A 91 4.01 22.18 1.76
C ILE A 91 3.33 23.26 2.61
N SER A 92 4.13 23.94 3.44
CA SER A 92 3.74 25.09 4.27
C SER A 92 3.37 26.31 3.44
#